data_AF-A9WL16-F1
#
_entry.id   AF-A9WL16-F1
#
_cell.length_a   1.000
_cell.length_b   1.000
_cell.length_c   1.000
_cell.angle_alpha   90.00
_cell.angle_beta   90.00
_cell.angle_gamma   90.00
#
_symmetry.space_group_name_H-M   'P 1'
#
loop_
_entity.id
_entity.type
_entity.pdbx_description
1 polymer ?
#
loop_
_entity_poly.entity_id
_entity_poly.type
_entity_poly.pdbx_seq_one_letter_code
_entity_poly.pdbx_strand_id
1 'polypeptide(L)'
;MNLLSTVTISLVALATVVVGAFGLRISRTTSDFYVASRTVRPWWNASAIGGEYLSAASYLGVVGLIVVSGANALWFPIGYTAGYLMLLLFVAAPLRRSRA
;
A
#
# COMPACT_ATOMS: atom_id res chain seq x y z
N MET A 1 -9.01 1.85 25.65
CA MET A 1 -8.07 0.87 25.06
C MET A 1 -7.49 0.03 26.18
N ASN A 2 -7.46 -1.29 26.03
CA ASN A 2 -6.79 -2.16 27.00
C ASN A 2 -5.26 -2.10 26.81
N LEU A 3 -4.50 -2.54 27.82
CA LEU A 3 -3.04 -2.46 27.81
C LEU A 3 -2.44 -3.20 26.60
N LEU A 4 -2.96 -4.38 26.27
CA LEU A 4 -2.47 -5.20 25.17
C LEU A 4 -2.63 -4.50 23.81
N SER A 5 -3.79 -3.90 23.53
CA SER A 5 -4.02 -3.13 22.30
C SER A 5 -3.07 -1.93 22.20
N THR A 6 -2.88 -1.19 23.29
CA THR A 6 -1.96 -0.04 23.30
C THR A 6 -0.53 -0.48 23.00
N VAL A 7 -0.05 -1.54 23.66
CA VAL A 7 1.31 -2.08 23.44
C VAL A 7 1.50 -2.52 22.00
N THR A 8 0.54 -3.27 21.44
CA THR A 8 0.63 -3.76 20.05
C THR A 8 0.65 -2.61 19.05
N ILE A 9 -0.22 -1.61 19.20
CA ILE A 9 -0.26 -0.45 18.29
C ILE A 9 1.05 0.34 18.38
N SER A 10 1.54 0.60 19.59
CA SER A 10 2.82 1.29 19.80
C SER A 10 3.99 0.53 19.19
N LEU A 11 4.01 -0.80 19.31
CA LEU A 11 5.06 -1.64 18.74
C LEU A 11 5.07 -1.61 17.21
N VAL A 12 3.90 -1.73 16.57
CA VAL A 12 3.78 -1.63 15.11
C VAL A 12 4.17 -0.24 14.63
N ALA A 13 3.70 0.82 15.30
CA ALA A 13 4.05 2.19 14.94
C ALA A 13 5.57 2.44 15.05
N LEU A 14 6.18 2.01 16.16
CA LEU A 14 7.61 2.15 16.37
C LEU A 14 8.42 1.36 15.33
N ALA A 15 8.01 0.12 15.02
CA ALA A 15 8.66 -0.70 14.01
C ALA A 15 8.62 -0.02 12.63
N THR A 16 7.47 0.52 12.22
CA THR A 16 7.32 1.25 10.95
C THR A 16 8.24 2.48 10.90
N VAL A 17 8.30 3.27 11.97
CA VAL A 17 9.18 4.44 12.05
C VAL A 17 10.66 4.04 11.99
N VAL A 18 11.06 2.99 12.72
CA VAL A 18 12.44 2.51 12.73
C VAL A 18 12.86 2.02 11.35
N VAL A 19 12.03 1.21 10.68
CA VAL A 19 12.31 0.71 9.33
C VAL A 19 12.40 1.86 8.33
N GLY A 20 11.45 2.81 8.37
CA GLY A 20 11.46 3.99 7.51
C GLY A 20 12.69 4.87 7.72
N ALA A 21 13.03 5.17 8.97
CA ALA A 21 14.21 5.97 9.33
C ALA A 21 15.52 5.29 8.90
N PHE A 22 15.61 3.96 9.02
CA PHE A 22 16.76 3.21 8.55
C PHE A 22 16.89 3.23 7.03
N GLY A 23 15.77 3.09 6.31
CA GLY A 23 15.73 3.24 4.85
C GLY A 23 16.25 4.61 4.39
N LEU A 24 15.80 5.69 5.02
CA LEU A 24 16.28 7.05 4.74
C LEU A 24 17.79 7.23 4.97
N ARG A 25 18.36 6.57 5.99
CA ARG A 25 19.80 6.64 6.27
C ARG A 25 20.66 5.90 5.24
N ILE A 26 20.12 4.88 4.58
CA ILE A 26 20.85 4.08 3.59
C ILE A 26 20.79 4.70 2.19
N SER A 27 19.71 5.39 1.84
CA SER A 27 19.57 6.06 0.55
C SER A 27 20.54 7.25 0.43
N ARG A 28 21.57 7.10 -0.42
CA ARG A 28 22.60 8.14 -0.64
C ARG A 28 22.43 8.89 -1.95
N THR A 29 21.72 8.31 -2.91
CA THR A 29 21.48 8.92 -4.22
C THR A 29 20.00 9.09 -4.51
N THR A 30 19.67 9.93 -5.51
CA THR A 30 18.30 10.07 -6.02
C THR A 30 17.75 8.74 -6.56
N SER A 31 18.60 7.92 -7.18
CA SER A 31 18.23 6.57 -7.64
C SER A 31 17.85 5.65 -6.47
N ASP A 32 18.60 5.69 -5.37
CA ASP A 32 18.30 4.87 -4.18
C ASP A 32 16.98 5.28 -3.54
N PHE A 33 16.66 6.57 -3.56
CA PHE A 33 15.43 7.09 -2.96
C PHE A 33 14.20 6.87 -3.86
N TYR A 34 14.28 7.18 -5.15
CA TYR A 34 13.10 7.14 -6.04
C TYR A 34 12.80 5.77 -6.63
N VAL A 35 13.82 4.96 -6.91
CA VAL A 35 13.65 3.67 -7.61
C VAL A 35 14.34 2.51 -6.89
N ALA A 36 14.83 2.72 -5.66
CA ALA A 36 15.56 1.73 -4.87
C ALA A 36 16.69 1.06 -5.66
N SER A 37 17.34 1.82 -6.55
CA SER A 37 18.37 1.35 -7.48
C SER A 37 18.00 0.08 -8.26
N ARG A 38 16.69 -0.10 -8.50
CA ARG A 38 16.08 -1.26 -9.20
C ARG A 38 16.44 -2.62 -8.57
N THR A 39 16.76 -2.64 -7.28
CA THR A 39 17.19 -3.85 -6.55
C THR A 39 16.03 -4.63 -5.93
N VAL A 40 14.87 -4.00 -5.76
CA VAL A 40 13.71 -4.59 -5.07
C VAL A 40 13.10 -5.71 -5.91
N ARG A 41 12.99 -6.91 -5.33
CA ARG A 41 12.38 -8.07 -5.99
C ARG A 41 10.88 -7.82 -6.23
N PRO A 42 10.29 -8.37 -7.31
CA PRO A 42 8.89 -8.16 -7.64
C PRO A 42 7.91 -8.49 -6.51
N TRP A 43 8.17 -9.54 -5.74
CA TRP A 43 7.32 -9.93 -4.61
C TRP A 43 7.25 -8.87 -3.51
N TRP A 44 8.40 -8.32 -3.11
CA TRP A 44 8.44 -7.26 -2.10
C TRP A 44 7.74 -5.98 -2.58
N ASN A 45 7.93 -5.63 -3.86
CA ASN A 45 7.25 -4.49 -4.46
C ASN A 45 5.72 -4.73 -4.52
N ALA A 46 5.29 -5.93 -4.91
CA ALA A 46 3.88 -6.30 -4.94
C ALA A 46 3.25 -6.29 -3.53
N SER A 47 3.97 -6.77 -2.51
CA SER A 47 3.53 -6.70 -1.11
C SER A 47 3.40 -5.27 -0.61
N ALA A 48 4.36 -4.38 -0.93
CA ALA A 48 4.28 -2.97 -0.54
C ALA A 48 3.07 -2.28 -1.18
N ILE A 49 2.85 -2.51 -2.47
CA ILE A 49 1.68 -2.03 -3.20
C ILE A 49 0.37 -2.57 -2.60
N GLY A 50 0.32 -3.87 -2.31
CA GLY A 50 -0.85 -4.50 -1.69
C GLY A 50 -1.15 -3.94 -0.30
N GLY A 51 -0.11 -3.62 0.48
CA GLY A 51 -0.26 -2.97 1.79
C GLY A 51 -0.87 -1.57 1.69
N GLU A 52 -0.42 -0.76 0.74
CA GLU A 52 -0.99 0.58 0.49
C GLU A 52 -2.45 0.47 0.02
N TYR A 53 -2.72 -0.47 -0.88
CA TYR A 53 -4.06 -0.72 -1.40
C TYR A 53 -5.07 -1.07 -0.29
N LEU A 54 -4.65 -1.86 0.71
CA LEU A 54 -5.44 -2.30 1.86
C LEU A 54 -5.46 -1.31 3.04
N SER A 55 -5.11 -0.05 2.82
CA SER A 55 -5.04 0.97 3.88
C SER A 55 -6.31 1.08 4.74
N ALA A 56 -6.16 1.70 5.91
CA ALA A 56 -7.27 1.96 6.83
C ALA A 56 -8.41 2.76 6.18
N ALA A 57 -8.09 3.68 5.26
CA ALA A 57 -9.09 4.45 4.52
C ALA A 57 -9.94 3.55 3.62
N SER A 58 -9.32 2.63 2.87
CA SER A 58 -10.02 1.64 2.04
C SER A 58 -10.94 0.75 2.90
N TYR A 59 -10.41 0.22 4.01
CA TYR A 59 -11.17 -0.66 4.90
C TYR A 59 -12.36 0.05 5.54
N LEU A 60 -12.12 1.18 6.23
CA LEU A 60 -13.18 1.95 6.89
C LEU A 60 -14.17 2.52 5.88
N GLY A 61 -13.73 2.89 4.68
CA GLY A 61 -14.61 3.36 3.61
C GLY A 61 -15.60 2.29 3.16
N VAL A 62 -15.13 1.05 2.91
CA VAL A 62 -16.01 -0.07 2.57
C VAL A 62 -16.94 -0.43 3.72
N VAL A 63 -16.44 -0.47 4.96
CA VAL A 63 -17.28 -0.70 6.14
C VAL A 63 -18.37 0.37 6.25
N GLY A 64 -18.02 1.64 6.06
CA GLY A 64 -18.98 2.75 6.07
C GLY A 64 -20.05 2.62 4.97
N LEU A 65 -19.64 2.25 3.76
CA LEU A 65 -20.58 2.00 2.66
C LEU A 65 -21.51 0.82 2.96
N ILE A 66 -21.02 -0.25 3.58
CA ILE A 66 -21.84 -1.39 3.99
C ILE A 66 -22.86 -0.98 5.05
N VAL A 67 -22.46 -0.15 6.01
CA VAL A 67 -23.37 0.37 7.05
C VAL A 67 -24.51 1.19 6.43
N VAL A 68 -24.23 1.98 5.40
CA VAL A 68 -25.23 2.87 4.77
C VAL A 68 -26.06 2.16 3.70
N SER A 69 -25.44 1.33 2.86
CA SER A 69 -26.04 0.77 1.63
C SER A 69 -26.24 -0.75 1.67
N GLY A 70 -25.91 -1.39 2.80
CA GLY A 70 -26.07 -2.83 3.00
C GLY A 70 -25.05 -3.68 2.23
N ALA A 71 -25.31 -4.99 2.15
CA ALA A 71 -24.38 -5.98 1.61
C ALA A 71 -24.00 -5.74 0.13
N ASN A 72 -24.85 -5.05 -0.65
CA ASN A 72 -24.54 -4.70 -2.04
C ASN A 72 -23.30 -3.82 -2.17
N ALA A 73 -22.93 -3.09 -1.10
CA ALA A 73 -21.70 -2.31 -1.08
C ALA A 73 -20.42 -3.16 -1.19
N LEU A 74 -20.49 -4.48 -0.98
CA LEU A 74 -19.37 -5.40 -1.22
C LEU A 74 -18.94 -5.46 -2.69
N TRP A 75 -19.75 -4.96 -3.63
CA TRP A 75 -19.34 -4.83 -5.02
C TRP A 75 -18.33 -3.70 -5.25
N PHE A 76 -18.32 -2.66 -4.41
CA PHE A 76 -17.36 -1.57 -4.54
C PHE A 76 -15.89 -2.05 -4.45
N PRO A 77 -15.47 -2.82 -3.43
CA PRO A 77 -14.12 -3.37 -3.37
C PRO A 77 -13.73 -4.24 -4.54
N ILE A 78 -14.66 -5.06 -5.04
CA ILE A 78 -14.42 -5.87 -6.23
C ILE A 78 -14.19 -4.96 -7.44
N GLY A 79 -15.05 -3.96 -7.62
CA GLY A 79 -14.98 -3.01 -8.74
C GLY A 79 -13.69 -2.18 -8.75
N TYR A 80 -13.31 -1.58 -7.64
CA TYR A 80 -12.07 -0.79 -7.60
C TYR A 80 -10.82 -1.69 -7.61
N THR A 81 -10.88 -2.97 -7.20
CA THR A 81 -9.80 -3.96 -7.45
C THR A 81 -9.64 -4.27 -8.92
N ALA A 82 -10.74 -4.55 -9.61
CA ALA A 82 -10.70 -4.77 -11.05
C ALA A 82 -10.15 -3.53 -11.78
N GLY A 83 -10.62 -2.33 -11.41
CA GLY A 83 -10.10 -1.06 -11.94
C GLY A 83 -8.61 -0.86 -11.66
N TYR A 84 -8.14 -1.24 -10.47
CA TYR A 84 -6.71 -1.20 -10.12
C TYR A 84 -5.87 -2.14 -11.00
N LEU A 85 -6.35 -3.35 -11.28
CA LEU A 85 -5.68 -4.27 -12.22
C LEU A 85 -5.64 -3.70 -13.64
N MET A 86 -6.73 -3.09 -14.10
CA MET A 86 -6.77 -2.43 -15.40
C MET A 86 -5.75 -1.28 -15.46
N LEU A 87 -5.67 -0.45 -14.42
CA LEU A 87 -4.66 0.61 -14.32
C LEU A 87 -3.24 0.03 -14.37
N LEU A 88 -2.96 -1.05 -13.65
CA LEU A 88 -1.65 -1.69 -13.67
C LEU A 88 -1.27 -2.22 -15.06
N LEU A 89 -2.21 -2.84 -15.77
CA LEU A 89 -1.98 -3.46 -17.07
C LEU A 89 -1.90 -2.44 -18.22
N PHE A 90 -2.76 -1.42 -18.20
CA PHE A 90 -2.93 -0.50 -19.33
C PHE A 90 -2.31 0.87 -19.12
N VAL A 91 -1.98 1.27 -17.89
CA VAL A 91 -1.35 2.57 -17.61
C VAL A 91 0.06 2.36 -17.05
N ALA A 92 0.20 1.67 -15.92
CA ALA A 92 1.50 1.52 -15.25
C ALA A 92 2.49 0.70 -16.08
N ALA A 93 2.07 -0.42 -16.67
CA ALA A 93 2.95 -1.26 -17.47
C ALA A 93 3.45 -0.58 -18.77
N PRO A 94 2.60 0.14 -19.54
CA PRO A 94 3.08 0.94 -20.66
C PRO A 94 4.03 2.07 -20.26
N LEU A 95 3.70 2.86 -19.22
CA LEU A 95 4.57 3.95 -18.72
C LEU A 95 5.96 3.45 -18.28
N ARG A 96 6.05 2.23 -17.75
CA ARG A 96 7.32 1.60 -17.40
C ARG A 96 8.17 1.27 -18.63
N ARG A 97 7.53 0.93 -19.75
CA ARG A 97 8.17 0.52 -21.02
C ARG A 97 8.52 1.72 -21.91
N SER A 98 7.75 2.80 -21.85
CA SER A 98 7.90 3.99 -22.71
C SER A 98 8.92 5.00 -22.21
N ARG A 99 9.88 4.59 -21.36
CA ARG A 99 11.01 5.45 -20.98
C ARG A 99 11.94 5.63 -22.19
N ALA A 100 11.64 6.65 -22.99
CA ALA A 100 12.60 7.44 -23.76
C ALA A 100 13.39 8.36 -22.82
#